data_AF-A0A1H6TWS6-F1
#
_entry.id   AF-A0A1H6TWS6-F1
#
_cell.length_a   1.000
_cell.length_b   1.000
_cell.length_c   1.000
_cell.angle_alpha   90.00
_cell.angle_beta   90.00
_cell.angle_gamma   90.00
#
_symmetry.space_group_name_H-M   'P 1'
#
loop_
_entity.id
_entity.type
_entity.pdbx_description
1 polymer ?
#
loop_
_entity_poly.entity_id
_entity_poly.type
_entity_poly.pdbx_seq_one_letter_code
_entity_poly.pdbx_strand_id
1 'polypeptide(L)'
;MNAKRVAMIVAVVMFVIGCGFIIKSLILGYIYQSDISKEEMGYTTYFYMQQGYDEEEAKSKAKEYLMEREELYQKAVDAGYSVTDEEVEEYLDSLKELIYSSEDGEEQLAISMNYFENEDEYWDYEFLVYQKNLVIQKYNKDMDN
;
A
#
# COMPACT_ATOMS: atom_id res chain seq x y z
N MET A 1 4.88 47.31 -11.81
CA MET A 1 5.13 45.91 -11.38
C MET A 1 6.48 45.88 -10.66
N ASN A 2 6.51 45.48 -9.39
CA ASN A 2 7.66 45.72 -8.51
C ASN A 2 8.82 44.75 -8.85
N ALA A 3 10.05 45.24 -8.98
CA ALA A 3 11.23 44.46 -9.40
C ALA A 3 11.45 43.18 -8.56
N LYS A 4 11.03 43.21 -7.29
CA LYS A 4 11.04 42.05 -6.38
C LYS A 4 10.08 40.93 -6.81
N ARG A 5 8.92 41.25 -7.39
CA ARG A 5 7.96 40.25 -7.89
C ARG A 5 8.44 39.60 -9.19
N VAL A 6 9.12 40.36 -10.05
CA VAL A 6 9.68 39.82 -11.30
C VAL A 6 10.88 38.91 -11.01
N ALA A 7 11.75 39.30 -10.08
CA ALA A 7 12.87 38.45 -9.63
C ALA A 7 12.39 37.14 -8.96
N MET A 8 11.31 37.19 -8.18
CA MET A 8 10.72 36.02 -7.52
C MET A 8 10.10 35.05 -8.54
N ILE A 9 9.40 35.57 -9.57
CA ILE A 9 8.81 34.73 -10.62
C ILE A 9 9.90 34.09 -11.49
N VAL A 10 10.96 34.83 -11.83
CA VAL A 10 12.09 34.28 -12.61
C VAL A 10 12.87 33.24 -11.79
N ALA A 11 13.04 33.43 -10.48
CA ALA A 11 13.69 32.45 -9.60
C ALA A 11 12.87 31.16 -9.43
N VAL A 12 11.53 31.26 -9.35
CA VAL A 12 10.64 30.09 -9.27
C VAL A 12 10.66 29.31 -10.59
N VAL A 13 10.64 29.99 -11.74
CA VAL A 13 10.69 29.31 -13.05
C VAL A 13 12.03 28.58 -13.28
N MET A 14 13.15 29.13 -12.78
CA MET A 14 14.45 28.44 -12.86
C MET A 14 14.60 27.30 -11.84
N PHE A 15 13.96 27.38 -10.67
CA PHE A 15 13.93 26.29 -9.68
C PHE A 15 13.04 25.12 -10.16
N VAL A 16 11.92 25.39 -10.82
CA VAL A 16 10.97 24.36 -11.30
C VAL A 16 11.59 23.42 -12.36
N ILE A 17 12.58 23.87 -13.13
CA ILE A 17 13.20 23.04 -14.18
C ILE A 17 14.18 21.99 -13.60
N GLY A 18 14.91 22.32 -12.53
CA GLY A 18 15.81 21.38 -11.84
C GLY A 18 15.17 20.64 -10.66
N CYS A 19 14.21 21.26 -10.00
CA CYS A 19 13.50 20.68 -8.85
C CYS A 19 12.22 19.95 -9.26
N GLY A 20 11.76 20.01 -10.52
CA GLY A 20 10.55 19.32 -10.96
C GLY A 20 10.58 17.80 -10.75
N PHE A 21 11.76 17.16 -10.86
CA PHE A 21 11.93 15.73 -10.58
C PHE A 21 11.91 15.42 -9.08
N ILE A 22 12.57 16.26 -8.27
CA ILE A 22 12.66 16.12 -6.81
C ILE A 22 11.31 16.44 -6.16
N ILE A 23 10.63 17.50 -6.59
CA ILE A 23 9.30 17.91 -6.11
C ILE A 23 8.24 16.89 -6.52
N LYS A 24 8.28 16.33 -7.74
CA LYS A 24 7.35 15.27 -8.14
C LYS A 24 7.54 14.01 -7.28
N SER A 25 8.79 13.61 -7.02
CA SER A 25 9.11 12.48 -6.12
C SER A 25 8.71 12.73 -4.67
N LEU A 26 8.95 13.95 -4.13
CA LEU A 26 8.53 14.34 -2.78
C LEU A 26 7.01 14.44 -2.65
N ILE A 27 6.32 14.98 -3.65
CA ILE A 27 4.85 15.07 -3.66
C ILE A 27 4.24 13.68 -3.78
N LEU A 28 4.74 12.81 -4.67
CA LEU A 28 4.28 11.42 -4.78
C LEU A 28 4.49 10.65 -3.48
N GLY A 29 5.67 10.75 -2.86
CA GLY A 29 5.93 10.13 -1.56
C GLY A 29 5.01 10.63 -0.44
N TYR A 30 4.59 11.90 -0.47
CA TYR A 30 3.66 12.47 0.51
C TYR A 30 2.20 12.07 0.24
N ILE A 31 1.80 11.96 -1.03
CA ILE A 31 0.47 11.48 -1.45
C ILE A 31 0.31 10.00 -1.09
N TYR A 32 1.28 9.16 -1.46
CA TYR A 32 1.26 7.73 -1.09
C TYR A 32 1.29 7.53 0.43
N GLN A 33 2.01 8.38 1.17
CA GLN A 33 1.96 8.36 2.62
C GLN A 33 0.58 8.78 3.18
N SER A 34 -0.20 9.60 2.47
CA SER A 34 -1.56 9.97 2.90
C SER A 34 -2.61 8.92 2.59
N ASP A 35 -2.37 8.04 1.61
CA ASP A 35 -3.27 6.93 1.25
C ASP A 35 -3.04 5.67 2.10
N ILE A 36 -1.94 5.63 2.86
CA ILE A 36 -1.66 4.61 3.87
C ILE A 36 -2.35 5.00 5.18
N SER A 37 -3.30 4.19 5.62
CA SER A 37 -3.97 4.40 6.90
C SER A 37 -3.05 4.09 8.09
N LYS A 38 -3.35 4.70 9.25
CA LYS A 38 -2.64 4.39 10.50
C LYS A 38 -2.78 2.92 10.90
N GLU A 39 -3.91 2.33 10.54
CA GLU A 39 -4.25 0.94 10.82
C GLU A 39 -3.41 -0.01 9.97
N GLU A 40 -3.34 0.18 8.64
CA GLU A 40 -2.45 -0.58 7.76
C GLU A 40 -0.99 -0.48 8.21
N MET A 41 -0.58 0.72 8.60
CA MET A 41 0.75 0.96 9.13
C MET A 41 1.00 0.18 10.44
N GLY A 42 0.02 0.19 11.34
CA GLY A 42 0.06 -0.53 12.61
C GLY A 42 0.12 -2.04 12.43
N TYR A 43 -0.79 -2.61 11.64
CA TYR A 43 -0.85 -4.04 11.36
C TYR A 43 0.42 -4.53 10.66
N THR A 44 0.88 -3.81 9.62
CA THR A 44 2.09 -4.22 8.88
C THR A 44 3.34 -4.11 9.76
N THR A 45 3.41 -3.12 10.67
CA THR A 45 4.49 -3.05 11.66
C THR A 45 4.44 -4.26 12.59
N TYR A 46 3.26 -4.59 13.12
CA TYR A 46 3.06 -5.75 13.98
C TYR A 46 3.48 -7.05 13.28
N PHE A 47 3.11 -7.22 12.01
CA PHE A 47 3.52 -8.36 11.18
C PHE A 47 5.04 -8.53 11.10
N TYR A 48 5.80 -7.45 10.84
CA TYR A 48 7.26 -7.53 10.84
C TYR A 48 7.83 -7.78 12.24
N MET A 49 7.22 -7.27 13.30
CA MET A 49 7.64 -7.60 14.68
C MET A 49 7.47 -9.11 14.97
N GLN A 50 6.41 -9.75 14.47
CA GLN A 50 6.23 -11.21 14.61
C GLN A 50 7.32 -12.02 13.87
N GLN A 51 7.99 -11.43 12.89
CA GLN A 51 9.13 -12.04 12.20
C GLN A 51 10.47 -11.85 12.92
N GLY A 52 10.47 -11.17 14.07
CA GLY A 52 11.65 -10.96 14.92
C GLY A 52 12.40 -9.65 14.67
N TYR A 53 11.83 -8.73 13.88
CA TYR A 53 12.36 -7.38 13.76
C TYR A 53 12.02 -6.55 15.00
N ASP A 54 12.92 -5.63 15.40
CA ASP A 54 12.59 -4.65 16.42
C ASP A 54 11.57 -3.61 15.90
N GLU A 55 10.97 -2.84 16.78
CA GLU A 55 9.89 -1.91 16.43
C GLU A 55 10.32 -0.84 15.41
N GLU A 56 11.54 -0.31 15.51
CA GLU A 56 12.01 0.71 14.56
C GLU A 56 12.26 0.12 13.17
N GLU A 57 12.90 -1.05 13.11
CA GLU A 57 13.14 -1.76 11.84
C GLU A 57 11.81 -2.23 11.22
N ALA A 58 10.92 -2.82 12.01
CA ALA A 58 9.60 -3.27 11.57
C ALA A 58 8.78 -2.12 10.98
N LYS A 59 8.79 -0.96 11.65
CA LYS A 59 8.09 0.23 11.16
C LYS A 59 8.70 0.75 9.86
N SER A 60 10.03 0.72 9.72
CA SER A 60 10.70 1.12 8.48
C SER A 60 10.32 0.19 7.32
N LYS A 61 10.36 -1.12 7.52
CA LYS A 61 9.98 -2.14 6.52
C LYS A 61 8.52 -2.03 6.13
N ALA A 62 7.65 -1.88 7.12
CA ALA A 62 6.23 -1.70 6.88
C ALA A 62 5.95 -0.44 6.05
N LYS A 63 6.65 0.67 6.32
CA LYS A 63 6.52 1.89 5.52
C LYS A 63 6.97 1.67 4.08
N GLU A 64 8.12 1.04 3.89
CA GLU A 64 8.67 0.72 2.56
C GLU A 64 7.68 -0.14 1.76
N TYR A 65 7.24 -1.26 2.33
CA TYR A 65 6.27 -2.17 1.71
C TYR A 65 4.97 -1.45 1.32
N LEU A 66 4.36 -0.69 2.23
CA LEU A 66 3.09 -0.02 1.97
C LEU A 66 3.23 1.07 0.90
N MET A 67 4.36 1.79 0.88
CA MET A 67 4.64 2.79 -0.15
C MET A 67 4.84 2.14 -1.53
N GLU A 68 5.59 1.04 -1.62
CA GLU A 68 5.77 0.31 -2.88
C GLU A 68 4.45 -0.26 -3.40
N ARG A 69 3.63 -0.82 -2.51
CA ARG A 69 2.30 -1.33 -2.86
C ARG A 69 1.42 -0.21 -3.39
N GLU A 70 1.42 0.96 -2.77
CA GLU A 70 0.60 2.10 -3.22
C GLU A 70 1.09 2.64 -4.58
N GLU A 71 2.40 2.71 -4.80
CA GLU A 71 2.94 3.11 -6.10
C GLU A 71 2.54 2.14 -7.22
N LEU A 72 2.59 0.83 -6.95
CA LEU A 72 2.16 -0.19 -7.90
C LEU A 72 0.65 -0.14 -8.14
N TYR A 73 -0.14 0.07 -7.09
CA TYR A 73 -1.59 0.21 -7.20
C TYR A 73 -1.96 1.40 -8.09
N GLN A 74 -1.36 2.57 -7.86
CA GLN A 74 -1.65 3.74 -8.68
C GLN A 74 -1.24 3.55 -10.14
N LYS A 75 -0.10 2.90 -10.40
CA LYS A 75 0.30 2.53 -11.77
C LYS A 75 -0.74 1.63 -12.44
N ALA A 76 -1.24 0.64 -11.73
CA ALA A 76 -2.27 -0.27 -12.23
C ALA A 76 -3.58 0.47 -12.51
N VAL A 77 -4.04 1.33 -11.60
CA VAL A 77 -5.23 2.18 -11.79
C VAL A 77 -5.06 3.12 -12.99
N ASP A 78 -3.90 3.79 -13.11
CA ASP A 78 -3.58 4.67 -14.25
C ASP A 78 -3.56 3.92 -15.59
N ALA A 79 -3.19 2.64 -15.56
CA ALA A 79 -3.24 1.74 -16.71
C ALA A 79 -4.65 1.16 -16.98
N GLY A 80 -5.66 1.52 -16.18
CA GLY A 80 -7.05 1.14 -16.36
C GLY A 80 -7.46 -0.17 -15.69
N TYR A 81 -6.60 -0.74 -14.84
CA TYR A 81 -6.94 -1.95 -14.08
C TYR A 81 -7.85 -1.61 -12.91
N SER A 82 -8.79 -2.50 -12.65
CA SER A 82 -9.74 -2.41 -11.54
C SER A 82 -10.18 -3.81 -11.10
N VAL A 83 -10.85 -3.86 -9.95
CA VAL A 83 -11.45 -5.07 -9.39
C VAL A 83 -12.84 -4.70 -8.87
N THR A 84 -13.79 -5.62 -8.98
CA THR A 84 -15.11 -5.46 -8.35
C THR A 84 -15.10 -6.04 -6.93
N ASP A 85 -16.06 -5.63 -6.11
CA ASP A 85 -16.23 -6.20 -4.77
C ASP A 85 -16.49 -7.72 -4.83
N GLU A 86 -17.28 -8.19 -5.81
CA GLU A 86 -17.54 -9.62 -6.05
C GLU A 86 -16.26 -10.40 -6.36
N GLU A 87 -15.35 -9.84 -7.18
CA GLU A 87 -14.05 -10.48 -7.46
C GLU A 87 -13.15 -10.56 -6.22
N VAL A 88 -13.27 -9.61 -5.29
CA VAL A 88 -12.55 -9.63 -4.01
C VAL A 88 -13.15 -10.69 -3.09
N GLU A 89 -14.48 -10.73 -2.97
CA GLU A 89 -15.20 -11.74 -2.17
C GLU A 89 -14.87 -13.16 -2.63
N GLU A 90 -14.97 -13.43 -3.94
CA GLU A 90 -14.63 -14.74 -4.52
C GLU A 90 -13.17 -15.16 -4.24
N TYR A 91 -12.25 -14.20 -4.30
CA TYR A 91 -10.85 -14.44 -3.99
C TYR A 91 -10.66 -14.75 -2.50
N LEU A 92 -11.30 -13.99 -1.61
CA LEU A 92 -11.20 -14.20 -0.16
C LEU A 92 -11.82 -15.53 0.27
N ASP A 93 -12.93 -15.95 -0.35
CA ASP A 93 -13.53 -17.26 -0.09
C ASP A 93 -12.56 -18.38 -0.48
N SER A 94 -11.93 -18.27 -1.65
CA SER A 94 -10.88 -19.21 -2.08
C SER A 94 -9.66 -19.22 -1.16
N LEU A 95 -9.26 -18.04 -0.66
CA LEU A 95 -8.15 -17.89 0.29
C LEU A 95 -8.47 -18.55 1.63
N LYS A 96 -9.69 -18.35 2.16
CA LYS A 96 -10.18 -19.01 3.38
C LYS A 96 -10.15 -20.52 3.23
N GLU A 97 -10.71 -21.05 2.14
CA GLU A 97 -10.66 -22.49 1.85
C GLU A 97 -9.23 -23.03 1.82
N LEU A 98 -8.31 -22.31 1.18
CA LEU A 98 -6.90 -22.68 1.13
C LEU A 98 -6.28 -22.73 2.53
N ILE A 99 -6.50 -21.68 3.34
CA ILE A 99 -6.00 -21.59 4.72
C ILE A 99 -6.52 -22.77 5.54
N TYR A 100 -7.83 -22.97 5.62
CA TYR A 100 -8.42 -24.05 6.44
C TYR A 100 -8.09 -25.46 5.92
N SER A 101 -7.69 -25.60 4.65
CA SER A 101 -7.25 -26.89 4.09
C SER A 101 -5.79 -27.23 4.39
N SER A 102 -4.99 -26.25 4.85
CA SER A 102 -3.55 -26.42 5.11
C SER A 102 -3.26 -26.88 6.54
N GLU A 103 -2.19 -27.66 6.73
CA GLU A 103 -1.84 -28.28 8.02
C GLU A 103 -1.65 -27.25 9.15
N ASP A 104 -1.07 -26.09 8.83
CA ASP A 104 -0.75 -25.03 9.78
C ASP A 104 -1.64 -23.77 9.59
N GLY A 105 -2.66 -23.82 8.75
CA GLY A 105 -3.39 -22.63 8.32
C GLY A 105 -4.21 -21.97 9.43
N GLU A 106 -4.85 -22.77 10.28
CA GLU A 106 -5.58 -22.24 11.44
C GLU A 106 -4.64 -21.56 12.45
N GLU A 107 -3.44 -22.10 12.66
CA GLU A 107 -2.44 -21.50 13.55
C GLU A 107 -1.92 -20.18 12.97
N GLN A 108 -1.60 -20.14 11.67
CA GLN A 108 -1.16 -18.93 10.99
C GLN A 108 -2.24 -17.85 10.97
N LEU A 109 -3.50 -18.22 10.75
CA LEU A 109 -4.63 -17.31 10.82
C LEU A 109 -4.79 -16.73 12.23
N ALA A 110 -4.70 -17.56 13.27
CA ALA A 110 -4.76 -17.10 14.66
C ALA A 110 -3.64 -16.10 15.00
N ILE A 111 -2.42 -16.31 14.47
CA ILE A 111 -1.31 -15.36 14.66
C ILE A 111 -1.61 -14.02 14.00
N SER A 112 -2.13 -14.03 12.76
CA SER A 112 -2.51 -12.83 12.03
C SER A 112 -3.65 -12.06 12.72
N MET A 113 -4.62 -12.79 13.29
CA MET A 113 -5.76 -12.22 14.01
C MET A 113 -5.39 -11.57 15.34
N ASN A 114 -4.23 -11.86 15.94
CA ASN A 114 -3.85 -11.31 17.26
C ASN A 114 -3.81 -9.77 17.32
N TYR A 115 -3.77 -9.10 16.17
CA TYR A 115 -3.84 -7.64 16.08
C TYR A 115 -5.28 -7.09 16.13
N PHE A 116 -6.27 -7.91 15.80
CA PHE A 116 -7.68 -7.53 15.64
C PHE A 116 -8.52 -7.96 16.84
N GLU A 117 -9.67 -7.32 17.07
CA GLU A 117 -10.53 -7.71 18.20
C GLU A 117 -11.25 -9.04 17.94
N ASN A 118 -11.52 -9.34 16.67
CA ASN A 118 -12.23 -10.54 16.23
C ASN A 118 -11.90 -10.89 14.77
N GLU A 119 -12.41 -12.04 14.33
CA GLU A 119 -12.19 -12.56 12.97
C GLU A 119 -12.88 -11.71 11.89
N ASP A 120 -14.06 -11.17 12.17
CA ASP A 120 -14.78 -10.34 11.19
C ASP A 120 -14.00 -9.06 10.87
N GLU A 121 -13.41 -8.41 11.89
CA GLU A 121 -12.53 -7.25 11.69
C GLU A 121 -11.28 -7.58 10.86
N TYR A 122 -10.70 -8.76 11.07
CA TYR A 122 -9.57 -9.22 10.25
C TYR A 122 -9.99 -9.38 8.78
N TRP A 123 -11.11 -10.03 8.50
CA TRP A 123 -11.57 -10.24 7.13
C TRP A 123 -12.06 -8.96 6.45
N ASP A 124 -12.67 -8.04 7.20
CA ASP A 124 -13.02 -6.70 6.70
C ASP A 124 -11.76 -5.92 6.30
N TYR A 125 -10.69 -6.01 7.11
CA TYR A 125 -9.40 -5.42 6.76
C TYR A 125 -8.77 -6.08 5.51
N GLU A 126 -8.77 -7.42 5.44
CA GLU A 126 -8.24 -8.15 4.28
C GLU A 126 -9.03 -7.81 3.00
N PHE A 127 -10.34 -7.58 3.08
CA PHE A 127 -11.13 -7.11 1.94
C PHE A 127 -10.59 -5.80 1.36
N LEU A 128 -10.29 -4.80 2.22
CA LEU A 128 -9.70 -3.53 1.79
C LEU A 128 -8.30 -3.71 1.20
N VAL A 129 -7.50 -4.61 1.78
CA VAL A 129 -6.16 -4.95 1.27
C VAL A 129 -6.25 -5.57 -0.12
N TYR A 130 -7.20 -6.50 -0.34
CA TYR A 130 -7.34 -7.20 -1.61
C TYR A 130 -8.01 -6.38 -2.71
N GLN A 131 -8.78 -5.35 -2.37
CA GLN A 131 -9.18 -4.32 -3.34
C GLN A 131 -7.97 -3.67 -4.04
N LYS A 132 -6.86 -3.47 -3.33
CA LYS A 132 -5.61 -2.96 -3.92
C LYS A 132 -4.78 -4.08 -4.55
N ASN A 133 -4.57 -5.18 -3.81
CA ASN A 133 -3.66 -6.24 -4.25
C ASN A 133 -4.13 -6.94 -5.53
N LEU A 134 -5.42 -7.17 -5.73
CA LEU A 134 -5.91 -7.82 -6.95
C LEU A 134 -5.73 -6.95 -8.19
N VAL A 135 -5.86 -5.63 -8.05
CA VAL A 135 -5.57 -4.68 -9.14
C VAL A 135 -4.11 -4.74 -9.55
N ILE A 136 -3.20 -4.77 -8.56
CA ILE A 136 -1.76 -4.94 -8.79
C ILE A 136 -1.46 -6.31 -9.44
N GLN A 137 -2.09 -7.38 -8.97
CA GLN A 137 -1.89 -8.73 -9.53
C GLN A 137 -2.32 -8.81 -11.00
N LYS A 138 -3.48 -8.24 -11.35
CA LYS A 138 -3.94 -8.15 -12.74
C LYS A 138 -2.93 -7.38 -13.60
N TYR A 139 -2.45 -6.23 -13.13
CA TYR A 139 -1.45 -5.43 -13.83
C TYR A 139 -0.14 -6.19 -14.06
N ASN A 140 0.40 -6.85 -13.04
CA ASN A 140 1.66 -7.59 -13.15
C ASN A 140 1.55 -8.80 -14.09
N LYS A 141 0.44 -9.54 -14.02
CA LYS A 141 0.20 -10.70 -14.89
C LYS A 141 0.26 -10.36 -16.38
N ASP A 142 -0.16 -9.16 -16.75
CA ASP A 142 -0.16 -8.68 -18.13
C ASP A 142 1.20 -8.08 -18.54
N MET A 143 2.05 -7.68 -17.59
CA MET A 143 3.42 -7.22 -17.85
C MET A 143 4.43 -8.37 -18.00
N ASP A 144 4.13 -9.54 -17.42
CA ASP A 144 4.97 -10.74 -17.48
C ASP A 144 4.76 -11.58 -18.77
N ASN A 145 3.79 -11.20 -19.62
CA ASN A 145 3.47 -11.84 -20.91
C ASN A 145 4.04 -11.06 -22.11
#